data_AF-A0AB40D2I4-F1
#
_entry.id   AF-A0AB40D2I4-F1
#
_cell.length_a   1.000
_cell.length_b   1.000
_cell.length_c   1.000
_cell.angle_alpha   90.00
_cell.angle_beta   90.00
_cell.angle_gamma   90.00
#
_symmetry.space_group_name_H-M   'P 1'
#
loop_
_entity.id
_entity.type
_entity.pdbx_description
1 polymer ?
#
loop_
_entity_poly.entity_id
_entity_poly.type
_entity_poly.pdbx_seq_one_letter_code
_entity_poly.pdbx_strand_id
1 'polypeptide(L)'
;MLLEKAYDLSEKWGNIPILVMGDFNCTPESGIYKFLSTSKLNIAEHDRSGLSGQEKNQSAPFGLLKLLNFGWTDKELRNATGSSNCTILKHPLKLRSSYATVKGTNPRTRGSYGEPLATTYHAKFLGTVDYIWYSSGVTLTKVLDTLPSDALLRIGSLPCKDLGSDHLPLVAEFAFTESGRSKADDLRLPVKKYDNEEE
;
A
#
# COMPACT_ATOMS: atom_id res chain seq x y z
N MET A 1 7.20 -0.83 -14.84
CA MET A 1 6.49 -0.06 -13.78
C MET A 1 7.24 -0.17 -12.44
N LEU A 2 7.01 0.70 -11.45
CA LEU A 2 7.73 0.69 -10.16
C LEU A 2 7.67 -0.67 -9.45
N LEU A 3 6.48 -1.27 -9.37
CA LEU A 3 6.26 -2.55 -8.68
C LEU A 3 6.94 -3.75 -9.35
N GLU A 4 7.08 -3.71 -10.68
CA GLU A 4 7.84 -4.73 -11.43
C GLU A 4 9.34 -4.60 -11.11
N LYS A 5 9.89 -3.38 -11.12
CA LYS A 5 11.29 -3.16 -10.74
C LYS A 5 11.59 -3.59 -9.31
N ALA A 6 10.65 -3.33 -8.38
CA ALA A 6 10.77 -3.80 -7.01
C ALA A 6 10.77 -5.34 -6.94
N TYR A 7 9.88 -6.00 -7.69
CA TYR A 7 9.86 -7.46 -7.80
C TYR A 7 11.16 -8.03 -8.37
N ASP A 8 11.64 -7.50 -9.49
CA ASP A 8 12.89 -7.92 -10.12
C ASP A 8 14.08 -7.79 -9.15
N LEU A 9 14.09 -6.72 -8.35
CA LEU A 9 15.09 -6.52 -7.31
C LEU A 9 14.95 -7.58 -6.20
N SER A 10 13.73 -7.88 -5.75
CA SER A 10 13.52 -8.92 -4.75
C SER A 10 14.01 -10.28 -5.22
N GLU A 11 13.63 -10.69 -6.43
CA GLU A 11 14.07 -11.94 -7.07
C GLU A 11 15.60 -12.01 -7.16
N LYS A 12 16.23 -10.93 -7.63
CA LYS A 12 17.69 -10.84 -7.77
C LYS A 12 18.44 -11.11 -6.47
N TRP A 13 17.86 -10.76 -5.32
CA TRP A 13 18.50 -10.91 -4.01
C TRP A 13 17.92 -12.07 -3.19
N GLY A 14 17.29 -13.06 -3.83
CA GLY A 14 16.80 -14.26 -3.15
C GLY A 14 15.42 -14.08 -2.52
N ASN A 15 14.52 -13.39 -3.22
CA ASN A 15 13.15 -13.12 -2.80
C ASN A 15 13.07 -12.34 -1.48
N ILE A 16 13.91 -11.32 -1.34
CA ILE A 16 13.89 -10.47 -0.13
C ILE A 16 12.52 -9.80 0.05
N PRO A 17 12.06 -9.62 1.29
CA PRO A 17 10.80 -8.91 1.56
C PRO A 17 10.85 -7.47 1.05
N ILE A 18 9.73 -7.00 0.49
CA ILE A 18 9.56 -5.63 0.01
C ILE A 18 8.54 -4.92 0.90
N LEU A 19 8.88 -3.71 1.31
CA LEU A 19 7.95 -2.73 1.84
C LEU A 19 7.80 -1.60 0.81
N VAL A 20 6.57 -1.22 0.50
CA VAL A 20 6.25 -0.06 -0.35
C VAL A 20 5.43 0.91 0.49
N MET A 21 5.97 2.11 0.73
CA MET A 21 5.41 3.06 1.67
C MET A 21 5.36 4.46 1.07
N GLY A 22 4.38 5.24 1.48
CA GLY A 22 4.30 6.66 1.14
C GLY A 22 2.86 7.15 1.02
N ASP A 23 2.74 8.38 0.54
CA ASP A 23 1.48 8.99 0.12
C ASP A 23 1.15 8.55 -1.30
N PHE A 24 0.08 7.77 -1.45
CA PHE A 24 -0.41 7.29 -2.74
C PHE A 24 -1.48 8.21 -3.35
N ASN A 25 -1.94 9.21 -2.60
CA ASN A 25 -3.07 10.05 -2.96
C ASN A 25 -4.26 9.21 -3.47
N CYS A 26 -4.59 8.13 -2.77
CA CYS A 26 -5.73 7.28 -3.11
C CYS A 26 -6.45 6.79 -1.86
N THR A 27 -7.78 6.68 -1.91
CA THR A 27 -8.58 6.19 -0.78
C THR A 27 -8.64 4.66 -0.75
N PRO A 28 -9.03 4.03 0.37
CA PRO A 28 -9.16 2.57 0.45
C PRO A 28 -10.18 1.96 -0.55
N GLU A 29 -11.18 2.74 -0.97
CA GLU A 29 -12.21 2.36 -1.95
C GLU A 29 -11.71 2.45 -3.41
N SER A 30 -10.54 3.05 -3.62
CA SER A 30 -10.07 3.46 -4.94
C SER A 30 -9.66 2.28 -5.83
N GLY A 31 -9.67 2.51 -7.15
CA GLY A 31 -9.15 1.55 -8.12
C GLY A 31 -7.65 1.30 -7.91
N ILE A 32 -6.89 2.31 -7.48
CA ILE A 32 -5.46 2.19 -7.17
C ILE A 32 -5.24 1.28 -5.96
N TYR A 33 -6.00 1.45 -4.88
CA TYR A 33 -5.91 0.58 -3.71
C TYR A 33 -6.28 -0.87 -4.08
N LYS A 34 -7.33 -1.07 -4.88
CA LYS A 34 -7.70 -2.39 -5.42
C LYS A 34 -6.58 -3.00 -6.26
N PHE A 35 -5.92 -2.20 -7.11
CA PHE A 35 -4.79 -2.67 -7.91
C PHE A 35 -3.65 -3.18 -7.02
N LEU A 36 -3.25 -2.41 -6.01
CA LEU A 36 -2.16 -2.77 -5.09
C LEU A 36 -2.48 -4.03 -4.27
N SER A 37 -3.69 -4.12 -3.74
CA SER A 37 -4.12 -5.22 -2.87
C SER A 37 -4.42 -6.53 -3.62
N THR A 38 -4.90 -6.45 -4.86
CA THR A 38 -5.32 -7.63 -5.64
C THR A 38 -4.34 -8.00 -6.77
N SER A 39 -3.29 -7.20 -6.96
CA SER A 39 -2.29 -7.35 -8.03
C SER A 39 -2.84 -7.19 -9.45
N LYS A 40 -4.10 -6.80 -9.59
CA LYS A 40 -4.81 -6.72 -10.87
C LYS A 40 -5.90 -5.66 -10.87
N LEU A 41 -6.05 -4.92 -11.96
CA LEU A 41 -7.16 -3.99 -12.14
C LEU A 41 -7.62 -3.98 -13.60
N ASN A 42 -8.93 -4.06 -13.83
CA ASN A 42 -9.50 -3.80 -15.15
C ASN A 42 -9.85 -2.32 -15.26
N ILE A 43 -9.00 -1.52 -15.92
CA ILE A 43 -9.17 -0.06 -16.00
C ILE A 43 -10.41 0.37 -16.80
N ALA A 44 -10.96 -0.50 -17.65
CA ALA A 44 -12.19 -0.22 -18.39
C ALA A 44 -13.42 -0.11 -17.48
N GLU A 45 -13.36 -0.63 -16.25
CA GLU A 45 -14.44 -0.54 -15.25
C GLU A 45 -14.39 0.76 -14.44
N HIS A 46 -13.43 1.65 -14.71
CA HIS A 46 -13.18 2.84 -13.91
C HIS A 46 -13.08 4.11 -14.77
N ASP A 47 -13.68 5.21 -14.29
CA ASP A 47 -13.37 6.55 -14.80
C ASP A 47 -11.92 6.89 -14.44
N ARG A 48 -11.13 7.32 -15.42
CA ARG A 48 -9.77 7.81 -15.20
C ARG A 48 -9.69 8.89 -14.12
N SER A 49 -10.73 9.72 -14.00
CA SER A 49 -10.77 10.84 -13.05
C SER A 49 -11.14 10.42 -11.63
N GLY A 50 -11.74 9.23 -11.46
CA GLY A 50 -12.14 8.67 -10.17
C GLY A 50 -11.21 7.58 -9.63
N LEU A 51 -10.11 7.26 -10.32
CA LEU A 51 -9.23 6.15 -9.97
C LEU A 51 -8.63 6.24 -8.57
N SER A 52 -8.38 7.46 -8.07
CA SER A 52 -7.86 7.70 -6.72
C SER A 52 -8.94 7.67 -5.64
N GLY A 53 -10.22 7.72 -5.98
CA GLY A 53 -11.31 7.84 -5.00
C GLY A 53 -11.37 9.19 -4.26
N GLN A 54 -10.46 10.13 -4.54
CA GLN A 54 -10.45 11.47 -3.92
C GLN A 54 -11.43 12.45 -4.60
N GLU A 55 -12.60 11.97 -5.04
CA GLU A 55 -13.54 12.83 -5.75
C GLU A 55 -14.00 14.00 -4.88
N LYS A 56 -13.93 15.21 -5.45
CA LYS A 56 -14.50 16.41 -4.84
C LYS A 56 -16.01 16.28 -4.90
N ASN A 57 -16.71 16.45 -3.77
CA ASN A 57 -18.18 16.57 -3.68
C ASN A 57 -18.80 17.14 -4.97
N GLN A 58 -19.25 16.26 -5.86
CA GLN A 58 -20.15 16.63 -6.95
C GLN A 58 -21.53 16.15 -6.52
N SER A 59 -22.18 17.00 -5.72
CA SER A 59 -23.62 17.12 -5.73
C SER A 59 -24.05 17.54 -7.15
N ALA A 60 -24.11 16.59 -8.07
CA ALA A 60 -24.69 16.77 -9.39
C ALA A 60 -25.66 15.60 -9.65
N PRO A 61 -26.96 15.85 -9.87
CA PRO A 61 -27.97 14.82 -10.15
C PRO A 61 -27.85 14.24 -11.59
N PHE A 62 -26.65 14.29 -12.19
CA PHE A 62 -26.37 13.86 -13.55
C PHE A 62 -25.63 12.50 -13.63
N GLY A 63 -25.47 11.81 -12.50
CA GLY A 63 -24.69 10.57 -12.38
C GLY A 63 -25.26 9.34 -13.12
N LEU A 64 -26.47 9.41 -13.66
CA LEU A 64 -27.09 8.27 -14.35
C LEU A 64 -26.63 8.11 -15.82
N LEU A 65 -25.95 9.09 -16.41
CA LEU A 65 -25.50 9.05 -17.82
C LEU A 65 -24.01 8.79 -18.04
N LYS A 66 -23.18 8.74 -16.99
CA LYS A 66 -21.74 8.45 -17.11
C LYS A 66 -21.40 6.95 -17.14
N LEU A 67 -22.40 6.09 -17.07
CA LEU A 67 -22.25 4.63 -17.07
C LEU A 67 -21.90 4.02 -18.44
N LEU A 68 -21.82 4.83 -19.50
CA LEU A 68 -21.59 4.36 -20.86
C LEU A 68 -20.42 5.14 -21.46
N ASN A 69 -19.30 4.44 -21.68
CA ASN A 69 -17.98 4.93 -22.13
C ASN A 69 -17.13 5.69 -21.10
N PHE A 70 -16.50 4.95 -20.18
CA PHE A 70 -15.17 5.32 -19.67
C PHE A 70 -14.17 5.20 -20.84
N GLY A 71 -14.21 6.16 -21.76
CA GLY A 71 -13.46 6.12 -23.01
C GLY A 71 -11.98 6.37 -22.76
N TRP A 72 -11.24 5.30 -22.43
CA TRP A 72 -9.79 5.30 -22.49
C TRP A 72 -9.37 5.37 -23.96
N THR A 73 -8.58 6.37 -24.32
CA THR A 73 -7.96 6.44 -25.65
C THR A 73 -6.89 5.36 -25.79
N ASP A 74 -6.59 4.93 -27.03
CA ASP A 74 -5.50 3.98 -27.31
C ASP A 74 -4.15 4.42 -26.72
N LYS A 75 -3.90 5.73 -26.70
CA LYS A 75 -2.70 6.32 -26.10
C LYS A 75 -2.70 6.14 -24.57
N GLU A 76 -3.83 6.38 -23.92
CA GLU A 76 -3.96 6.20 -22.47
C GLU A 76 -3.87 4.72 -22.09
N LEU A 77 -4.51 3.82 -22.85
CA LEU A 77 -4.37 2.36 -22.67
C LEU A 77 -2.92 1.92 -22.82
N ARG A 78 -2.23 2.38 -23.86
CA ARG A 78 -0.81 2.10 -24.07
C ARG A 78 0.07 2.64 -22.94
N ASN A 79 -0.22 3.84 -22.44
CA ASN A 79 0.54 4.44 -21.35
C ASN A 79 0.32 3.68 -20.03
N ALA A 80 -0.91 3.24 -19.76
CA ALA A 80 -1.25 2.53 -18.54
C ALA A 80 -0.75 1.08 -18.57
N THR A 81 -1.08 0.34 -19.64
CA THR A 81 -0.90 -1.12 -19.70
C THR A 81 0.28 -1.58 -20.57
N GLY A 82 0.92 -0.67 -21.30
CA GLY A 82 1.91 -0.98 -22.33
C GLY A 82 1.31 -1.35 -23.70
N SER A 83 -0.01 -1.56 -23.79
CA SER A 83 -0.69 -1.91 -25.04
C SER A 83 -2.02 -1.17 -25.23
N SER A 84 -2.36 -0.81 -26.47
CA SER A 84 -3.63 -0.15 -26.79
C SER A 84 -4.85 -1.09 -26.78
N ASN A 85 -4.64 -2.41 -26.76
CA ASN A 85 -5.71 -3.41 -26.74
C ASN A 85 -5.84 -4.13 -25.38
N CYS A 86 -5.15 -3.66 -24.35
CA CYS A 86 -5.19 -4.25 -23.02
C CYS A 86 -5.80 -3.25 -22.04
N THR A 87 -6.77 -3.72 -21.26
CA THR A 87 -7.42 -2.95 -20.18
C THR A 87 -7.10 -3.54 -18.81
N ILE A 88 -6.26 -4.57 -18.74
CA ILE A 88 -5.95 -5.27 -17.49
C ILE A 88 -4.54 -4.90 -17.06
N LEU A 89 -4.43 -4.10 -16.02
CA LEU A 89 -3.19 -3.87 -15.30
C LEU A 89 -2.89 -5.05 -14.38
N LYS A 90 -1.62 -5.43 -14.29
CA LYS A 90 -1.13 -6.46 -13.38
C LYS A 90 0.21 -6.06 -12.77
N HIS A 91 0.51 -6.56 -11.58
CA HIS A 91 1.86 -6.57 -11.03
C HIS A 91 2.13 -7.91 -10.34
N PRO A 92 3.39 -8.35 -10.22
CA PRO A 92 3.72 -9.67 -9.66
C PRO A 92 3.67 -9.70 -8.12
N LEU A 93 3.77 -8.55 -7.46
CA LEU A 93 3.82 -8.48 -5.99
C LEU A 93 2.48 -8.84 -5.35
N LYS A 94 2.52 -9.72 -4.33
CA LYS A 94 1.37 -10.00 -3.45
C LYS A 94 1.49 -9.10 -2.22
N LEU A 95 0.94 -7.89 -2.31
CA LEU A 95 1.04 -6.89 -1.27
C LEU A 95 -0.13 -6.98 -0.28
N ARG A 96 0.15 -6.67 0.98
CA ARG A 96 -0.85 -6.48 2.03
C ARG A 96 -0.65 -5.13 2.67
N SER A 97 -1.72 -4.41 2.96
CA SER A 97 -1.62 -3.20 3.78
C SER A 97 -1.44 -3.59 5.24
N SER A 98 -0.51 -2.93 5.92
CA SER A 98 -0.21 -3.17 7.33
C SER A 98 -1.43 -2.89 8.21
N TYR A 99 -2.08 -1.76 8.01
CA TYR A 99 -3.20 -1.33 8.86
C TYR A 99 -4.45 -2.19 8.64
N ALA A 100 -4.78 -2.51 7.38
CA ALA A 100 -5.89 -3.42 7.05
C ALA A 100 -5.68 -4.87 7.53
N THR A 101 -4.43 -5.29 7.81
CA THR A 101 -4.15 -6.65 8.30
C THR A 101 -4.52 -6.83 9.80
N VAL A 102 -4.60 -5.75 10.58
CA VAL A 102 -4.83 -5.83 12.03
C VAL A 102 -6.26 -6.25 12.34
N LYS A 103 -6.43 -7.34 13.08
CA LYS A 103 -7.74 -7.84 13.52
C LYS A 103 -8.27 -7.06 14.73
N GLY A 104 -9.60 -6.93 14.85
CA GLY A 104 -10.25 -6.30 16.01
C GLY A 104 -10.32 -4.78 15.92
N THR A 105 -10.84 -4.27 14.80
CA THR A 105 -10.82 -2.84 14.47
C THR A 105 -11.63 -2.00 15.45
N ASN A 106 -10.99 -0.97 16.03
CA ASN A 106 -11.68 0.05 16.81
C ASN A 106 -12.44 0.98 15.84
N PRO A 107 -13.78 1.05 15.90
CA PRO A 107 -14.57 1.85 14.95
C PRO A 107 -14.30 3.36 15.08
N ARG A 108 -13.64 3.79 16.17
CA ARG A 108 -13.22 5.18 16.33
C ARG A 108 -11.95 5.53 15.56
N THR A 109 -11.16 4.55 15.14
CA THR A 109 -9.88 4.77 14.42
C THR A 109 -9.82 4.08 13.07
N ARG A 110 -10.78 3.21 12.74
CA ARG A 110 -10.77 2.38 11.53
C ARG A 110 -12.04 2.52 10.68
N GLY A 111 -11.84 2.55 9.37
CA GLY A 111 -12.91 2.48 8.37
C GLY A 111 -13.33 1.03 8.04
N SER A 112 -14.26 0.89 7.10
CA SER A 112 -14.82 -0.41 6.67
C SER A 112 -13.78 -1.34 6.01
N TYR A 113 -12.72 -0.78 5.43
CA TYR A 113 -11.61 -1.53 4.81
C TYR A 113 -10.54 -1.96 5.82
N GLY A 114 -10.71 -1.66 7.11
CA GLY A 114 -9.69 -1.91 8.14
C GLY A 114 -8.52 -0.93 8.12
N GLU A 115 -8.57 0.08 7.26
CA GLU A 115 -7.62 1.19 7.20
C GLU A 115 -7.95 2.26 8.24
N PRO A 116 -7.00 3.17 8.58
CA PRO A 116 -7.29 4.35 9.40
C PRO A 116 -8.48 5.15 8.86
N LEU A 117 -9.17 5.87 9.74
CA LEU A 117 -10.17 6.86 9.29
C LEU A 117 -9.52 8.01 8.52
N ALA A 118 -8.33 8.43 8.95
CA ALA A 118 -7.58 9.47 8.29
C ALA A 118 -6.08 9.27 8.50
N THR A 119 -5.31 9.50 7.43
CA THR A 119 -3.86 9.70 7.46
C THR A 119 -3.49 11.12 7.09
N THR A 120 -4.43 11.88 6.52
CA THR A 120 -4.32 13.32 6.31
C THR A 120 -5.61 14.02 6.73
N TYR A 121 -5.49 15.24 7.25
CA TYR A 121 -6.63 16.05 7.61
C TYR A 121 -6.37 17.53 7.40
N HIS A 122 -6.90 18.11 6.32
CA HIS A 122 -6.82 19.53 6.05
C HIS A 122 -8.18 20.08 5.59
N ALA A 123 -8.27 21.39 5.36
CA ALA A 123 -9.53 22.09 5.08
C ALA A 123 -10.35 21.56 3.87
N LYS A 124 -9.76 20.73 3.00
CA LYS A 124 -10.40 20.23 1.78
C LYS A 124 -10.61 18.71 1.79
N PHE A 125 -9.94 17.98 2.68
CA PHE A 125 -9.95 16.53 2.66
C PHE A 125 -9.59 15.96 4.04
N LEU A 126 -10.33 14.93 4.43
CA LEU A 126 -10.09 14.07 5.59
C LEU A 126 -10.18 12.65 5.06
N GLY A 127 -9.12 11.88 5.18
CA GLY A 127 -9.14 10.49 4.73
C GLY A 127 -7.78 9.83 4.74
N THR A 128 -7.77 8.56 4.34
CA THR A 128 -6.56 7.74 4.26
C THR A 128 -6.02 7.79 2.83
N VAL A 129 -4.76 8.21 2.71
CA VAL A 129 -4.00 8.27 1.44
C VAL A 129 -2.58 7.74 1.59
N ASP A 130 -2.12 7.57 2.82
CA ASP A 130 -0.81 7.04 3.17
C ASP A 130 -0.94 5.56 3.51
N TYR A 131 0.01 4.75 3.04
CA TYR A 131 -0.03 3.31 3.25
C TYR A 131 1.36 2.73 3.51
N ILE A 132 1.40 1.63 4.25
CA ILE A 132 2.56 0.75 4.38
C ILE A 132 2.16 -0.62 3.84
N TRP A 133 2.56 -0.90 2.60
CA TRP A 133 2.37 -2.19 1.95
C TRP A 133 3.57 -3.09 2.18
N TYR A 134 3.34 -4.39 2.38
CA TYR A 134 4.42 -5.37 2.55
C TYR A 134 4.14 -6.67 1.81
N SER A 135 5.20 -7.33 1.33
CA SER A 135 5.16 -8.65 0.69
C SER A 135 5.32 -9.80 1.70
N SER A 136 5.42 -11.04 1.20
CA SER A 136 5.85 -12.19 2.00
C SER A 136 7.29 -12.05 2.50
N GLY A 137 7.66 -12.90 3.47
CA GLY A 137 9.00 -12.93 4.08
C GLY A 137 9.14 -12.06 5.34
N VAL A 138 8.12 -11.26 5.64
CA VAL A 138 7.90 -10.63 6.95
C VAL A 138 6.48 -10.87 7.44
N THR A 139 6.31 -10.87 8.75
CA THR A 139 5.03 -10.82 9.44
C THR A 139 4.86 -9.48 10.13
N LEU A 140 3.66 -8.94 10.08
CA LEU A 140 3.29 -7.76 10.84
C LEU A 140 3.07 -8.15 12.31
N THR A 141 3.75 -7.46 13.23
CA THR A 141 3.60 -7.69 14.68
C THR A 141 2.58 -6.73 15.28
N LYS A 142 2.72 -5.43 14.98
CA LYS A 142 1.82 -4.38 15.48
C LYS A 142 1.91 -3.11 14.63
N VAL A 143 0.92 -2.23 14.77
CA VAL A 143 0.94 -0.88 14.22
C VAL A 143 0.67 0.13 15.32
N LEU A 144 1.18 1.36 15.17
CA LEU A 144 0.72 2.49 15.96
C LEU A 144 -0.63 2.95 15.41
N ASP A 145 -1.66 2.98 16.24
CA ASP A 145 -2.98 3.43 15.82
C ASP A 145 -2.98 4.95 15.54
N THR A 146 -3.87 5.40 14.66
CA THR A 146 -4.07 6.81 14.34
C THR A 146 -5.00 7.48 15.35
N LEU A 147 -5.14 8.81 15.26
CA LEU A 147 -6.03 9.57 16.13
C LEU A 147 -7.50 9.12 15.95
N PRO A 148 -8.26 8.96 17.04
CA PRO A 148 -9.67 8.62 16.94
C PRO A 148 -10.48 9.81 16.41
N SER A 149 -11.67 9.52 15.85
CA SER A 149 -12.54 10.51 15.19
C SER A 149 -12.87 11.72 16.07
N ASP A 150 -13.09 11.52 17.37
CA ASP A 150 -13.36 12.61 18.31
C ASP A 150 -12.14 13.52 18.52
N ALA A 151 -10.93 12.98 18.49
CA ALA A 151 -9.70 13.75 18.57
C ALA A 151 -9.45 14.54 17.28
N LEU A 152 -9.68 13.92 16.12
CA LEU A 152 -9.62 14.62 14.83
C LEU A 152 -10.59 15.79 14.81
N LEU A 153 -11.86 15.58 15.19
CA LEU A 153 -12.86 16.65 15.26
C LEU A 153 -12.47 17.81 16.19
N ARG A 154 -11.83 17.51 17.33
CA ARG A 154 -11.32 18.56 18.24
C ARG A 154 -10.15 19.36 17.65
N ILE A 155 -9.29 18.71 16.84
CA ILE A 155 -8.17 19.38 16.18
C ILE A 155 -8.67 20.30 15.04
N GLY A 156 -9.70 19.87 14.30
CA GLY A 156 -10.37 20.66 13.27
C GLY A 156 -9.63 20.76 11.93
N SER A 157 -8.30 20.89 11.91
CA SER A 157 -7.46 20.64 10.74
C SER A 157 -5.98 20.56 11.12
N LEU A 158 -5.20 19.94 10.25
CA LEU A 158 -3.74 19.92 10.29
C LEU A 158 -3.15 20.78 9.14
N PRO A 159 -1.91 21.29 9.29
CA PRO A 159 -1.12 21.30 10.53
C PRO A 159 -1.78 22.16 11.62
N CYS A 160 -1.43 21.92 12.88
CA CYS A 160 -1.89 22.67 14.04
C CYS A 160 -0.73 22.99 14.98
N LYS A 161 -0.99 23.66 16.11
CA LYS A 161 0.04 24.09 17.07
C LYS A 161 0.93 22.93 17.55
N ASP A 162 0.36 21.74 17.69
CA ASP A 162 1.04 20.56 18.22
C ASP A 162 1.54 19.59 17.13
N LEU A 163 1.06 19.74 15.89
CA LEU A 163 1.36 18.84 14.77
C LEU A 163 1.72 19.64 13.51
N GLY A 164 2.99 19.59 13.12
CA GLY A 164 3.55 20.42 12.03
C GLY A 164 3.29 19.93 10.60
N SER A 165 2.69 18.75 10.42
CA SER A 165 2.29 18.21 9.11
C SER A 165 0.78 18.05 9.04
N ASP A 166 0.23 18.18 7.83
CA ASP A 166 -1.14 17.82 7.50
C ASP A 166 -1.38 16.30 7.43
N HIS A 167 -0.31 15.50 7.42
CA HIS A 167 -0.34 14.05 7.48
C HIS A 167 0.02 13.52 8.88
N LEU A 168 -0.60 12.42 9.26
CA LEU A 168 -0.32 11.66 10.47
C LEU A 168 0.73 10.59 10.18
N PRO A 169 1.71 10.38 11.08
CA PRO A 169 2.72 9.35 10.89
C PRO A 169 2.11 7.95 10.95
N LEU A 170 2.53 7.09 10.02
CA LEU A 170 2.26 5.67 10.06
C LEU A 170 3.46 4.92 10.61
N VAL A 171 3.23 3.98 11.52
CA VAL A 171 4.28 3.16 12.14
C VAL A 171 3.81 1.72 12.22
N ALA A 172 4.64 0.81 11.70
CA ALA A 172 4.42 -0.62 11.73
C ALA A 172 5.69 -1.35 12.19
N GLU A 173 5.51 -2.38 13.01
CA GLU A 173 6.57 -3.28 13.44
C GLU A 173 6.45 -4.60 12.67
N PHE A 174 7.56 -5.02 12.08
CA PHE A 174 7.66 -6.27 11.34
C PHE A 174 8.71 -7.19 11.95
N ALA A 175 8.48 -8.50 11.83
CA ALA A 175 9.47 -9.53 12.09
C ALA A 175 9.71 -10.34 10.80
N PHE A 176 10.95 -10.72 10.53
CA PHE A 176 11.24 -11.65 9.43
C PHE A 176 10.62 -13.01 9.72
N THR A 177 10.03 -13.63 8.70
CA THR A 177 9.52 -15.00 8.83
C THR A 177 10.66 -16.00 8.69
N GLU A 178 10.70 -17.02 9.53
CA GLU A 178 11.62 -18.15 9.36
C GLU A 178 11.20 -19.00 8.16
N SER A 179 11.57 -18.57 6.97
CA SER A 179 11.35 -19.33 5.74
C SER A 179 12.48 -18.99 4.77
N GLY A 180 13.62 -19.69 4.92
CA GLY A 180 14.76 -19.48 4.03
C GLY A 180 16.07 -20.17 4.39
N ARG A 181 16.30 -20.65 5.63
CA ARG A 181 17.43 -21.58 5.85
C ARG A 181 17.03 -22.95 5.32
N SER A 182 17.44 -23.24 4.09
CA SER A 182 17.55 -24.63 3.68
C SER A 182 18.54 -25.32 4.64
N LYS A 183 18.27 -26.55 5.08
CA LYS A 183 19.25 -27.35 5.85
C LYS A 183 20.60 -27.53 5.11
N ALA A 184 20.69 -27.14 3.84
CA ALA A 184 21.92 -27.16 3.06
C ALA A 184 22.89 -26.01 3.40
N ASP A 185 22.41 -24.89 3.93
CA ASP A 185 23.25 -23.74 4.28
C ASP A 185 23.99 -23.93 5.62
N ASP A 186 23.44 -24.74 6.53
CA ASP A 186 24.09 -25.13 7.81
C ASP A 186 25.25 -26.13 7.61
N LEU A 187 25.41 -26.72 6.42
CA LEU A 187 26.48 -27.68 6.12
C LEU A 187 27.77 -27.04 5.59
N ARG A 188 27.84 -25.70 5.45
CA ARG A 188 29.02 -25.00 4.95
C ARG A 188 29.73 -24.16 6.01
N LEU A 189 30.15 -24.77 7.12
CA LEU A 189 31.35 -24.32 7.84
C LEU A 189 31.94 -25.47 8.67
N PRO A 190 32.94 -26.23 8.19
CA PRO A 190 33.96 -26.71 9.09
C PRO A 190 34.94 -25.57 9.32
N VAL A 191 34.90 -25.01 10.53
CA VAL A 191 36.00 -24.20 11.07
C VAL A 191 37.24 -25.09 11.00
N LYS A 192 38.20 -24.78 10.12
CA LYS A 192 39.53 -25.37 10.18
C LYS A 192 40.14 -24.97 11.53
N LYS A 193 40.23 -25.92 12.46
CA LYS A 193 41.19 -25.82 13.55
C LYS A 193 42.56 -25.83 12.91
N TYR A 194 43.29 -24.74 13.06
CA TYR A 194 44.74 -24.78 12.89
C TYR A 194 45.28 -25.36 14.20
N ASP A 195 45.68 -26.62 14.15
CA ASP A 195 46.53 -27.21 15.18
C ASP A 195 47.90 -26.55 15.04
N ASN A 196 48.26 -25.70 16.00
CA ASN A 196 49.64 -25.26 16.19
C ASN A 196 50.32 -26.32 17.07
N GLU A 197 50.92 -27.31 16.42
CA GLU A 197 52.02 -28.08 17.01
C GLU A 197 53.33 -27.30 16.79
N GLU A 198 54.04 -27.11 17.90
CA GLU A 198 55.51 -26.99 18.07
C GLU A 198 56.28 -25.93 17.26
N GLU A 199 56.79 -24.90 17.95
CA GLU A 199 58.20 -24.83 18.41
C GLU A 199 58.37 -23.80 19.54
#